data_AF-A0A920JIA1-F1
#
_entry.id   AF-A0A920JIA1-F1
#
_cell.length_a   1.000
_cell.length_b   1.000
_cell.length_c   1.000
_cell.angle_alpha   90.00
_cell.angle_beta   90.00
_cell.angle_gamma   90.00
#
_symmetry.space_group_name_H-M   'P 1'
#
loop_
_entity.id
_entity.type
_entity.pdbx_description
1 polymer ?
#
loop_
_entity_poly.entity_id
_entity_poly.type
_entity_poly.pdbx_seq_one_letter_code
_entity_poly.pdbx_strand_id
1 'polypeptide(L)'
;MVTRLTHAAITGYEDDIRAFNDRKIAACAKHFIGMVAQIGNRITQEGMHTYKIDRGNTSISEEELKRVHLPPYLEALNAGVKTYDQF
;
A
#
# COMPACT_ATOMS: atom_id res chain seq x y z
N MET A 1 1.12 -12.98 -0.11
CA MET A 1 0.52 -12.62 -1.42
C MET A 1 0.88 -11.20 -1.82
N VAL A 2 0.54 -10.19 -1.01
CA VAL A 2 0.80 -8.76 -1.30
C VAL A 2 2.26 -8.49 -1.66
N THR A 3 3.23 -8.92 -0.83
CA THR A 3 4.67 -8.76 -1.08
C THR A 3 5.09 -9.25 -2.47
N ARG A 4 4.65 -10.44 -2.89
CA ARG A 4 5.00 -11.00 -4.20
C ARG A 4 4.47 -10.16 -5.37
N LEU A 5 3.28 -9.57 -5.21
CA LEU A 5 2.68 -8.73 -6.24
C LEU A 5 3.30 -7.33 -6.27
N THR A 6 3.85 -6.86 -5.16
CA THR A 6 4.54 -5.56 -5.09
C THR A 6 5.68 -5.47 -6.11
N HIS A 7 6.59 -6.45 -6.11
CA HIS A 7 7.72 -6.46 -7.04
C HIS A 7 7.26 -6.49 -8.51
N ALA A 8 6.30 -7.35 -8.82
CA ALA A 8 5.76 -7.48 -10.18
C ALA A 8 5.10 -6.18 -10.67
N ALA A 9 4.37 -5.49 -9.79
CA ALA A 9 3.74 -4.22 -10.15
C ALA A 9 4.78 -3.12 -10.42
N ILE A 10 5.81 -2.99 -9.57
CA ILE A 10 6.84 -1.96 -9.72
C ILE A 10 7.63 -2.16 -11.02
N THR A 11 8.14 -3.37 -11.23
CA THR A 11 8.89 -3.71 -12.46
C THR A 11 8.02 -3.58 -13.71
N GLY A 12 6.74 -3.94 -13.63
CA GLY A 12 5.80 -3.73 -14.74
C GLY A 12 5.64 -2.26 -15.15
N TYR A 13 5.65 -1.32 -14.22
CA TYR A 13 5.60 0.11 -14.53
C TYR A 13 6.95 0.68 -14.99
N GLU A 14 8.06 0.21 -14.40
CA GLU A 14 9.36 0.86 -14.53
C GLU A 14 10.27 0.26 -15.61
N ASP A 15 10.05 -0.99 -16.03
CA ASP A 15 10.93 -1.71 -16.98
C ASP A 15 10.38 -1.77 -18.41
N ASP A 16 9.07 -1.60 -18.64
CA ASP A 16 8.51 -1.61 -19.99
C ASP A 16 8.68 -0.26 -20.71
N ILE A 17 9.89 -0.06 -21.23
CA ILE A 17 10.31 1.11 -22.02
C ILE A 17 9.56 1.17 -23.37
N ARG A 18 9.16 0.01 -23.92
CA ARG A 18 8.59 -0.10 -25.26
C ARG A 18 7.16 0.40 -25.32
N ALA A 19 6.44 0.30 -24.20
CA ALA A 19 5.05 0.74 -24.11
C ALA A 19 4.88 2.27 -24.17
N PHE A 20 5.92 3.07 -23.93
CA PHE A 20 5.79 4.52 -23.68
C PHE A 20 6.69 5.44 -24.52
N ASN A 21 7.01 5.07 -25.77
CA ASN A 21 7.90 5.86 -26.64
C ASN A 21 9.23 6.21 -25.93
N ASP A 22 9.92 5.18 -25.42
CA ASP A 22 11.19 5.30 -24.69
C ASP A 22 11.10 6.06 -23.36
N ARG A 23 9.90 6.24 -22.81
CA ARG A 23 9.69 6.81 -21.46
C ARG A 23 9.43 5.71 -20.43
N LYS A 24 9.70 6.01 -19.16
CA LYS A 24 9.42 5.12 -18.02
C LYS A 24 8.37 5.74 -17.12
N ILE A 25 7.52 4.91 -16.50
CA ILE A 25 6.58 5.34 -15.47
C ILE A 25 7.21 5.06 -14.11
N ALA A 26 7.41 6.11 -13.30
CA ALA A 26 7.84 5.97 -11.91
C ALA A 26 6.72 5.35 -11.07
N ALA A 27 6.96 4.19 -10.46
CA ALA A 27 6.00 3.61 -9.54
C ALA A 27 6.02 4.32 -8.18
N CYS A 28 4.87 4.32 -7.50
CA CYS A 28 4.69 4.90 -6.16
C CYS A 28 4.09 3.86 -5.21
N ALA A 29 4.80 3.54 -4.13
CA ALA A 29 4.30 2.66 -3.07
C ALA A 29 3.38 3.43 -2.11
N LYS A 30 2.12 3.01 -2.00
CA LYS A 30 1.13 3.69 -1.15
C LYS A 30 0.05 2.75 -0.60
N HIS A 31 -0.58 3.07 0.53
CA HIS A 31 -0.37 4.25 1.39
C HIS A 31 0.51 3.88 2.59
N PHE A 32 1.62 4.58 2.78
CA PHE A 32 2.57 4.31 3.85
C PHE A 32 2.12 5.02 5.14
N ILE A 33 1.82 4.34 6.26
CA ILE A 33 1.69 2.90 6.55
C ILE A 33 0.47 2.69 7.46
N GLY A 34 -0.11 1.50 7.48
CA GLY A 34 -1.16 1.13 8.46
C GLY A 34 -2.56 1.65 8.12
N MET A 35 -2.75 2.27 6.96
CA MET A 35 -4.04 2.87 6.54
C MET A 35 -5.20 1.86 6.48
N VAL A 36 -4.90 0.58 6.21
CA VAL A 36 -5.92 -0.48 6.08
C VAL A 36 -6.13 -1.32 7.34
N ALA A 37 -5.29 -1.18 8.37
CA ALA A 37 -5.32 -2.10 9.52
C ALA A 37 -6.63 -2.02 10.33
N GLN A 38 -7.45 -0.99 10.11
CA GLN A 38 -8.76 -0.84 10.75
C GLN A 38 -9.97 -0.76 9.83
N ILE A 39 -9.81 -0.95 8.50
CA ILE A 39 -10.98 -1.04 7.60
C ILE A 39 -11.93 -2.18 8.02
N GLY A 40 -11.49 -3.12 8.87
CA GLY A 40 -12.33 -4.18 9.43
C GLY A 40 -13.09 -3.86 10.72
N ASN A 41 -12.59 -2.97 11.61
CA ASN A 41 -12.98 -3.03 13.03
C ASN A 41 -13.74 -1.79 13.53
N ARG A 42 -13.76 -0.69 12.77
CA ARG A 42 -14.56 0.48 13.11
C ARG A 42 -15.68 0.64 12.10
N ILE A 43 -16.88 0.44 12.61
CA ILE A 43 -18.11 0.46 11.85
C ILE A 43 -18.93 1.66 12.33
N THR A 44 -19.36 2.52 11.40
CA THR A 44 -20.34 3.57 11.70
C THR A 44 -21.72 3.09 11.31
N GLN A 45 -22.72 3.45 12.09
CA GLN A 45 -24.13 3.13 11.82
C GLN A 45 -24.89 4.42 11.51
N GLU A 46 -25.52 4.46 10.34
CA GLU A 46 -26.44 5.54 9.98
C GLU A 46 -27.81 4.92 9.68
N GLY A 47 -28.74 5.07 10.63
CA GLY A 47 -30.04 4.39 10.57
C GLY A 47 -29.87 2.86 10.57
N MET A 48 -30.36 2.21 9.50
CA MET A 48 -30.23 0.75 9.31
C MET A 48 -28.95 0.33 8.57
N HIS A 49 -28.11 1.28 8.14
CA HIS A 49 -26.91 0.99 7.37
C HIS A 49 -25.67 0.99 8.23
N THR A 50 -24.69 0.17 7.85
CA THR A 50 -23.45 -0.06 8.59
C THR A 50 -22.27 0.03 7.63
N TYR A 51 -21.34 0.94 7.89
CA TYR A 51 -20.22 1.27 6.98
C TYR A 51 -18.87 1.14 7.66
N LYS A 52 -17.86 0.73 6.90
CA LYS A 52 -16.46 0.76 7.33
C LYS A 52 -15.91 2.18 7.20
N ILE A 53 -15.12 2.59 8.18
CA ILE A 53 -14.51 3.91 8.19
C ILE A 53 -13.20 3.90 7.39
N ASP A 54 -13.13 4.73 6.35
CA ASP A 54 -11.88 5.11 5.68
C ASP A 54 -11.17 6.22 6.49
N ARG A 55 -9.83 6.23 6.48
CA ARG A 55 -8.99 7.22 7.21
C ARG A 55 -9.18 7.25 8.74
N GLY A 56 -9.51 6.11 9.34
CA GLY A 56 -9.62 5.97 10.80
C GLY A 56 -8.27 5.95 11.52
N ASN A 57 -8.30 5.94 12.86
CA ASN A 57 -7.09 5.80 13.68
C ASN A 57 -6.70 4.33 13.84
N THR A 58 -5.61 3.91 13.20
CA THR A 58 -5.02 2.57 13.37
C THR A 58 -4.24 2.46 14.68
N SER A 59 -4.88 1.91 15.71
CA SER A 59 -4.25 1.54 16.98
C SER A 59 -3.81 0.07 16.95
N ILE A 60 -2.52 -0.16 16.71
CA ILE A 60 -1.84 -1.46 16.75
C ILE A 60 -0.45 -1.29 17.39
N SER A 61 0.14 -2.40 17.83
CA SER A 61 1.53 -2.38 18.33
C SER A 61 2.53 -2.11 17.20
N GLU A 62 3.70 -1.58 17.55
CA GLU A 62 4.78 -1.40 16.59
C GLU A 62 5.25 -2.75 16.03
N GLU A 63 5.26 -3.79 16.87
CA GLU A 63 5.59 -5.17 16.50
C GLU A 63 4.62 -5.69 15.42
N GLU A 64 3.32 -5.45 15.59
CA GLU A 64 2.32 -5.83 14.61
C GLU A 64 2.44 -5.02 13.32
N LEU A 65 2.65 -3.70 13.42
CA LEU A 65 2.89 -2.83 12.27
C LEU A 65 4.08 -3.34 11.42
N LYS A 66 5.21 -3.65 12.07
CA LYS A 66 6.41 -4.16 11.42
C LYS A 66 6.21 -5.55 10.83
N ARG A 67 5.56 -6.45 11.56
CA ARG A 67 5.38 -7.86 11.13
C ARG A 67 4.39 -7.99 9.98
N VAL A 68 3.31 -7.20 9.98
CA VAL A 68 2.18 -7.38 9.06
C VAL A 68 2.18 -6.35 7.93
N HIS A 69 2.44 -5.08 8.22
CA HIS A 69 2.21 -3.98 7.27
C HIS A 69 3.48 -3.47 6.58
N LEU A 70 4.65 -3.65 7.20
CA LEU A 70 5.93 -3.22 6.63
C LEU A 70 6.50 -4.11 5.51
N PRO A 71 6.30 -5.46 5.48
CA PRO A 71 6.99 -6.31 4.49
C PRO A 71 6.78 -5.93 3.03
N PRO A 72 5.58 -5.53 2.56
CA PRO A 72 5.41 -5.06 1.19
C PRO A 72 6.20 -3.79 0.86
N TYR A 73 6.44 -2.90 1.83
CA TYR A 73 7.24 -1.70 1.61
C TYR A 73 8.73 -2.01 1.51
N LEU A 74 9.23 -2.96 2.32
CA LEU A 74 10.60 -3.45 2.16
C LEU A 74 10.81 -4.07 0.77
N GLU A 75 9.83 -4.83 0.29
CA GLU A 75 9.88 -5.37 -1.06
C GLU A 75 9.82 -4.28 -2.13
N ALA A 76 9.02 -3.23 -1.92
CA ALA A 76 8.98 -2.10 -2.83
C ALA A 76 10.34 -1.39 -2.95
N LEU A 77 11.03 -1.21 -1.81
CA LEU A 77 12.39 -0.68 -1.78
C LEU A 77 13.38 -1.60 -2.49
N ASN A 78 13.30 -2.92 -2.27
CA ASN A 78 14.14 -3.90 -2.95
C ASN A 78 13.92 -3.90 -4.47
N ALA A 79 12.67 -3.73 -4.91
CA ALA A 79 12.31 -3.61 -6.32
C ALA A 79 12.67 -2.24 -6.94
N GLY A 80 13.19 -1.30 -6.15
CA GLY A 80 13.68 -0.01 -6.65
C GLY A 80 12.61 1.04 -6.93
N VAL A 81 11.46 0.97 -6.24
CA VAL A 81 10.36 1.95 -6.38
C VAL A 81 10.87 3.39 -6.31
N LYS A 82 10.34 4.26 -7.16
CA LYS A 82 10.83 5.65 -7.26
C LYS A 82 10.26 6.59 -6.21
N THR A 83 9.02 6.38 -5.76
CA THR A 83 8.41 7.21 -4.71
C THR A 83 7.56 6.40 -3.74
N TYR A 84 7.26 6.98 -2.59
CA TYR A 84 6.25 6.49 -1.66
C TYR A 84 5.39 7.66 -1.18
N ASP A 85 4.16 7.34 -0.76
CA ASP A 85 3.16 8.33 -0.37
C ASP A 85 2.84 8.24 1.13
N GLN A 86 2.99 9.36 1.82
CA GLN A 86 2.69 9.54 3.24
C GLN A 86 1.65 10.67 3.34
N PHE A 87 0.41 10.32 3.70
CA PHE A 87 -0.72 11.26 3.83
C PHE A 87 -0.87 11.77 5.27
#